data_AF-A0A5Q4TFQ9-F1
#
_entry.id   AF-A0A5Q4TFQ9-F1
#
_cell.length_a   1.000
_cell.length_b   1.000
_cell.length_c   1.000
_cell.angle_alpha   90.00
_cell.angle_beta   90.00
_cell.angle_gamma   90.00
#
_symmetry.space_group_name_H-M   'P 1'
#
loop_
_entity.id
_entity.type
_entity.pdbx_description
1 polymer ?
#
loop_
_entity_poly.entity_id
_entity_poly.type
_entity_poly.pdbx_seq_one_letter_code
_entity_poly.pdbx_strand_id
1 'polypeptide(L)' 'MRQDGVRAQRREQTRQALLGEGRRLFSERGYADVGLAEIVAAAGVTKGALYHHFAGKTE' A
#
# COMPACT_ATOMS: atom_id res chain seq x y z
N MET A 1 18.21 -8.38 21.32
CA MET A 1 17.63 -7.24 20.57
C MET A 1 16.40 -7.73 19.82
N ARG A 2 15.25 -7.10 20.05
CA ARG A 2 13.91 -7.64 19.73
C ARG A 2 13.57 -7.44 18.24
N GLN A 3 12.94 -8.45 17.62
CA GLN A 3 12.56 -8.45 16.20
C GLN A 3 11.38 -7.51 15.84
N ASP A 4 10.83 -6.79 16.82
CA ASP A 4 9.67 -5.90 16.66
C ASP A 4 9.96 -4.66 15.79
N GLY A 5 11.18 -4.10 15.87
CA GLY A 5 11.54 -2.88 15.13
C GLY A 5 11.60 -3.08 13.61
N VAL A 6 12.08 -4.25 13.15
CA VAL A 6 12.22 -4.56 11.72
C VAL A 6 10.84 -4.78 11.07
N ARG A 7 9.91 -5.39 11.81
CA ARG A 7 8.54 -5.59 11.33
C ARG A 7 7.80 -4.26 11.22
N ALA A 8 7.90 -3.40 12.25
CA ALA A 8 7.31 -2.07 12.22
C ALA A 8 7.87 -1.19 11.08
N GLN A 9 9.19 -1.24 10.85
CA GLN A 9 9.82 -0.50 9.75
C GLN A 9 9.36 -0.97 8.37
N ARG A 10 9.27 -2.29 8.14
CA ARG A 10 8.75 -2.83 6.86
C ARG A 10 7.30 -2.45 6.62
N ARG A 11 6.48 -2.43 7.68
CA ARG A 11 5.09 -1.98 7.65
C ARG A 11 4.99 -0.53 7.20
N GLU A 12 5.81 0.34 7.77
CA GLU A 12 5.82 1.76 7.41
C GLU A 12 6.32 2.01 5.98
N GLN A 13 7.39 1.31 5.56
CA GLN A 13 7.87 1.38 4.17
C GLN A 13 6.80 0.94 3.17
N THR A 14 6.09 -0.16 3.47
CA THR A 14 4.97 -0.65 2.66
C THR A 14 3.85 0.38 2.56
N ARG A 15 3.48 1.02 3.69
CA ARG A 15 2.47 2.07 3.73
C ARG A 15 2.86 3.27 2.87
N GLN A 16 4.11 3.73 2.96
CA GLN A 16 4.57 4.87 2.16
C GLN A 16 4.61 4.56 0.66
N ALA A 17 5.04 3.36 0.28
CA ALA A 17 5.01 2.92 -1.12
C ALA A 17 3.57 2.92 -1.67
N LEU A 18 2.62 2.37 -0.92
CA LEU A 18 1.21 2.34 -1.31
C LEU A 18 0.60 3.75 -1.46
N LEU A 19 0.91 4.67 -0.54
CA LEU A 19 0.41 6.04 -0.62
C LEU A 19 1.06 6.83 -1.76
N GLY A 20 2.35 6.64 -2.00
CA GLY A 20 3.08 7.28 -3.10
C GLY A 20 2.52 6.86 -4.46
N GLU A 21 2.45 5.55 -4.71
CA GLU A 21 1.91 5.01 -5.96
C GLU A 21 0.41 5.26 -6.10
N GLY A 22 -0.34 5.18 -5.00
CA GLY A 22 -1.77 5.50 -4.99
C GLY A 22 -2.01 6.95 -5.41
N ARG A 23 -1.30 7.90 -4.81
CA ARG A 23 -1.43 9.32 -5.15
C ARG A 23 -1.04 9.61 -6.59
N ARG A 24 0.01 8.96 -7.09
CA ARG A 24 0.43 9.06 -8.48
C ARG A 24 -0.66 8.55 -9.43
N LEU A 25 -1.12 7.32 -9.24
CA LEU A 25 -2.16 6.71 -10.08
C LEU A 25 -3.46 7.50 -10.04
N PHE A 26 -3.91 7.93 -8.85
CA PHE A 26 -5.10 8.77 -8.71
C PHE A 26 -4.98 10.11 -9.44
N SER A 27 -3.78 10.69 -9.49
CA SER A 27 -3.55 11.94 -10.22
C SER A 27 -3.52 11.73 -11.74
N GLU A 28 -3.06 10.57 -12.21
CA GLU A 28 -2.97 10.25 -13.63
C GLU A 28 -4.30 9.80 -14.24
N ARG A 29 -5.10 9.00 -13.52
CA ARG A 29 -6.31 8.33 -14.06
C ARG A 29 -7.61 8.68 -13.34
N GLY A 30 -7.52 9.37 -12.19
CA GLY A 30 -8.67 9.69 -11.35
C GLY A 30 -9.04 8.57 -10.38
N TYR A 31 -9.74 8.94 -9.30
CA TYR A 31 -10.07 8.03 -8.19
C TYR A 31 -10.97 6.84 -8.59
N ALA A 32 -11.87 7.05 -9.54
CA ALA A 32 -12.84 6.02 -9.96
C ALA A 32 -12.22 4.90 -10.81
N ASP A 33 -11.13 5.20 -11.52
CA ASP A 33 -10.47 4.27 -12.45
C ASP A 33 -9.41 3.41 -11.75
N VAL A 34 -8.80 3.93 -10.67
CA VAL A 34 -7.69 3.28 -9.99
C VAL A 34 -8.19 2.33 -8.90
N GLY A 35 -7.94 1.04 -9.11
CA GLY A 35 -8.20 0.00 -8.12
C GLY A 35 -7.06 -0.17 -7.10
N LEU A 36 -7.43 -0.59 -5.88
CA LEU A 36 -6.47 -0.97 -4.84
C LEU A 36 -5.47 -2.05 -5.31
N ALA A 37 -5.91 -2.97 -6.17
CA ALA A 37 -5.05 -4.00 -6.75
C ALA A 37 -3.96 -3.43 -7.68
N GLU A 38 -4.24 -2.35 -8.41
CA GLU A 38 -3.25 -1.67 -9.25
C GLU A 38 -2.24 -0.91 -8.39
N ILE A 39 -2.69 -0.23 -7.33
CA ILE A 39 -1.80 0.46 -6.39
C ILE A 39 -0.82 -0.52 -5.74
N VAL A 40 -1.32 -1.69 -5.36
CA VAL A 40 -0.51 -2.79 -4.78
C VAL A 40 0.52 -3.31 -5.78
N ALA A 41 0.09 -3.51 -7.03
CA ALA A 41 0.97 -3.96 -8.09
C ALA A 41 2.06 -2.92 -8.41
N ALA A 42 1.70 -1.64 -8.45
CA ALA A 42 2.62 -0.53 -8.69
C ALA A 42 3.62 -0.36 -7.54
N ALA A 43 3.17 -0.49 -6.29
CA ALA A 43 4.02 -0.42 -5.11
C ALA A 43 4.90 -1.67 -4.89
N GLY A 44 4.80 -2.69 -5.75
CA GLY A 44 5.62 -3.90 -5.67
C GLY A 44 5.37 -4.75 -4.43
N VAL A 45 4.19 -4.61 -3.81
CA VAL A 45 3.83 -5.32 -2.58
C VAL A 45 2.81 -6.40 -2.88
N THR A 46 2.81 -7.46 -2.07
CA THR A 46 1.87 -8.56 -2.29
C THR A 46 0.49 -8.20 -1.76
N LYS A 47 -0.57 -8.70 -2.42
CA LYS A 47 -1.95 -8.56 -1.94
C LYS A 47 -2.11 -9.02 -0.49
N GLY A 48 -1.41 -10.09 -0.09
CA GLY A 48 -1.39 -10.58 1.29
C GLY A 48 -0.85 -9.55 2.29
N ALA A 49 0.24 -8.86 1.95
CA ALA A 49 0.78 -7.78 2.78
C ALA A 49 -0.22 -6.61 2.88
N LEU A 50 -0.90 -6.27 1.78
CA LEU A 50 -1.93 -5.24 1.79
C LEU A 50 -3.12 -5.61 2.67
N TYR A 51 -3.67 -6.83 2.59
CA TYR A 51 -4.79 -7.24 3.44
C TYR A 51 -4.45 -7.24 4.93
N HIS A 52 -3.17 -7.30 5.31
CA HIS A 52 -2.72 -7.09 6.69
C HIS A 52 -2.63 -5.61 7.10
N HIS A 53 -2.70 -4.68 6.14
CA HIS A 53 -2.49 -3.24 6.32
C HIS A 53 -3.75 -2.40 6.14
N PHE A 54 -4.62 -2.77 5.21
CA PHE A 54 -5.86 -2.08 4.90
C PHE A 54 -6.98 -3.11 5.00
N ALA A 55 -7.73 -3.06 6.11
CA ALA A 55 -8.80 -4.00 6.39
C ALA A 55 -10.02 -3.83 5.47
N GLY A 56 -10.01 -2.85 4.57
CA GLY A 56 -11.06 -2.68 3.58
C GLY A 56 -10.84 -1.43 2.74
N LYS A 57 -11.50 -1.39 1.59
CA LYS A 57 -11.48 -0.30 0.59
C LYS A 57 -12.13 1.00 1.08
N THR A 58 -12.41 1.15 2.38
CA THR A 58 -13.26 2.22 2.96
C THR A 58 -12.58 3.00 4.09
N GLU A 59 -11.26 2.84 4.29
CA GLU A 59 -10.47 3.69 5.20
C GLU A 59 -9.61 4.70 4.44
#